data_AF-A0A2U9IQR8-F1
#
_entry.id   AF-A0A2U9IQR8-F1
#
_cell.length_a   1.000
_cell.length_b   1.000
_cell.length_c   1.000
_cell.angle_alpha   90.00
_cell.angle_beta   90.00
_cell.angle_gamma   90.00
#
_symmetry.space_group_name_H-M   'P 1'
#
loop_
_entity.id
_entity.type
_entity.pdbx_description
1 polymer ?
#
loop_
_entity_poly.entity_id
_entity_poly.type
_entity_poly.pdbx_seq_one_letter_code
_entity_poly.pdbx_strand_id
1 'polypeptide(L)'
;MDYKKLIRKTITPENTIKIAAVLVQALLFIGLILIFIYIIIIAIQSIPQGLLEEATIILENSLLIIVFFEIYQSIIDFFRGKGRSVIYVMDATISFLLREIIIGVFTDTITLSYMIAIGIVIGIISFSRYALTRTEKIIKKPKRKIK
;
A
#
# COMPACT_ATOMS: atom_id res chain seq x y z
N MET A 1 -16.57 -0.38 43.74
CA MET A 1 -16.19 -0.97 42.44
C MET A 1 -15.17 -0.01 41.81
N ASP A 2 -13.90 -0.43 41.72
CA ASP A 2 -12.79 0.48 41.41
C ASP A 2 -12.59 0.63 39.89
N TYR A 3 -13.14 1.71 39.34
CA TYR A 3 -13.14 2.01 37.89
C TYR A 3 -11.74 2.11 37.29
N LYS A 4 -10.71 2.50 38.07
CA LYS A 4 -9.32 2.57 37.58
C LYS A 4 -8.76 1.18 37.25
N LYS A 5 -9.20 0.14 37.95
CA LYS A 5 -8.74 -1.24 37.75
C LYS A 5 -9.32 -1.88 36.48
N LEU A 6 -10.54 -1.47 36.09
CA LEU A 6 -11.19 -1.89 34.83
C LEU A 6 -10.55 -1.23 33.59
N ILE A 7 -10.19 0.06 33.70
CA ILE A 7 -9.50 0.79 32.61
C ILE A 7 -8.08 0.24 32.38
N ARG A 8 -7.33 -0.08 33.44
CA ARG A 8 -6.00 -0.71 33.31
C ARG A 8 -6.02 -2.12 32.73
N LYS A 9 -7.11 -2.88 32.93
CA LYS A 9 -7.25 -4.23 32.37
C LYS A 9 -7.64 -4.22 30.89
N THR A 10 -8.26 -3.14 30.41
CA THR A 10 -8.68 -2.97 29.01
C THR A 10 -7.57 -2.39 28.13
N ILE A 11 -6.70 -1.53 28.65
CA ILE A 11 -5.54 -0.96 27.93
C ILE A 11 -4.31 -1.85 28.12
N THR A 12 -4.37 -3.09 27.63
CA THR A 12 -3.16 -3.88 27.39
C THR A 12 -2.60 -3.51 26.01
N PRO A 13 -1.28 -3.55 25.79
CA PRO A 13 -0.68 -3.25 24.48
C PRO A 13 -1.31 -4.05 23.33
N GLU A 14 -1.67 -5.30 23.61
CA GLU A 14 -2.37 -6.19 22.67
C GLU A 14 -3.76 -5.69 22.29
N ASN A 15 -4.54 -5.20 23.26
CA ASN A 15 -5.86 -4.63 22.97
C ASN A 15 -5.74 -3.31 22.20
N THR A 16 -4.76 -2.47 22.53
CA THR A 16 -4.51 -1.22 21.80
C THR A 16 -4.16 -1.48 20.34
N ILE A 17 -3.29 -2.46 20.06
CA ILE A 17 -2.93 -2.85 18.68
C ILE A 17 -4.14 -3.40 17.93
N LYS A 18 -4.97 -4.24 18.57
CA LYS A 18 -6.20 -4.77 17.95
C LYS A 18 -7.20 -3.67 17.63
N ILE A 19 -7.40 -2.72 18.53
CA ILE A 19 -8.30 -1.58 18.32
C ILE A 19 -7.78 -0.71 17.17
N ALA A 20 -6.48 -0.40 17.16
CA ALA A 20 -5.85 0.34 16.07
C ALA A 20 -6.01 -0.39 14.71
N ALA A 21 -5.83 -1.71 14.70
CA ALA A 21 -6.02 -2.52 13.48
C ALA A 21 -7.44 -2.42 12.92
N VAL A 22 -8.45 -2.56 13.79
CA VAL A 22 -9.86 -2.47 13.40
C VAL A 22 -10.19 -1.06 12.91
N LEU A 23 -9.72 -0.02 13.60
CA LEU A 23 -9.93 1.36 13.19
C LEU A 23 -9.32 1.66 11.83
N VAL A 24 -8.07 1.25 11.59
CA VAL A 24 -7.39 1.47 10.30
C VAL A 24 -8.10 0.69 9.19
N GLN A 25 -8.49 -0.57 9.42
CA GLN A 25 -9.23 -1.36 8.44
C GLN A 25 -10.59 -0.73 8.10
N ALA A 26 -11.33 -0.25 9.10
CA ALA A 26 -12.60 0.44 8.90
C ALA A 26 -12.41 1.73 8.09
N LEU A 27 -11.37 2.52 8.40
CA LEU A 27 -11.07 3.76 7.68
C LEU A 27 -10.74 3.50 6.21
N LEU A 28 -9.92 2.47 5.94
CA LEU A 28 -9.56 2.07 4.58
C LEU A 28 -10.78 1.57 3.81
N PHE A 29 -11.65 0.80 4.45
CA PHE A 29 -12.86 0.30 3.83
C PHE A 29 -13.83 1.43 3.46
N ILE A 30 -14.00 2.40 4.36
CA ILE A 30 -14.78 3.62 4.08
C ILE A 30 -14.13 4.40 2.92
N GLY A 31 -12.81 4.58 2.95
CA GLY A 31 -12.08 5.22 1.85
C GLY A 31 -12.28 4.52 0.51
N LEU A 32 -12.26 3.18 0.49
CA LEU A 32 -12.50 2.38 -0.70
C LEU A 32 -13.92 2.56 -1.25
N ILE A 33 -14.94 2.61 -0.38
CA ILE A 33 -16.32 2.90 -0.79
C ILE A 33 -16.42 4.30 -1.40
N LEU A 34 -15.83 5.31 -0.75
CA LEU A 34 -15.85 6.69 -1.24
C LEU A 34 -15.17 6.82 -2.60
N ILE A 35 -14.04 6.13 -2.79
CA ILE A 35 -13.36 6.07 -4.08
C ILE A 35 -14.22 5.40 -5.14
N PHE A 36 -14.86 4.27 -4.82
CA PHE A 36 -15.78 3.63 -5.76
C PHE A 36 -16.89 4.59 -6.23
N ILE A 37 -17.52 5.31 -5.28
CA ILE A 37 -18.55 6.30 -5.59
C ILE A 37 -17.98 7.42 -6.45
N TYR A 38 -16.81 7.95 -6.08
CA TYR A 38 -16.11 9.01 -6.82
C TYR A 38 -15.84 8.61 -8.27
N ILE A 39 -15.35 7.39 -8.49
CA ILE A 39 -15.04 6.87 -9.83
C ILE A 39 -16.29 6.74 -10.68
N ILE A 40 -17.41 6.27 -10.10
CA ILE A 40 -18.69 6.20 -10.80
C ILE A 40 -19.16 7.61 -11.20
N ILE A 41 -19.09 8.58 -10.29
CA ILE A 41 -19.49 9.97 -10.56
C ILE A 41 -18.65 10.54 -11.70
N ILE A 42 -17.33 10.37 -11.63
CA ILE A 42 -16.42 10.87 -12.66
C ILE A 42 -16.65 10.19 -14.01
N ALA A 43 -16.83 8.86 -14.03
CA ALA A 43 -17.10 8.14 -15.27
C ALA A 43 -18.39 8.63 -15.95
N ILE A 44 -19.44 8.93 -15.18
CA ILE A 44 -20.68 9.50 -15.72
C ILE A 44 -20.44 10.92 -16.25
N GLN A 45 -19.66 11.72 -15.53
CA GLN A 45 -19.35 13.10 -15.91
C GLN A 45 -18.42 13.19 -17.14
N SER A 46 -17.64 12.15 -17.43
CA SER A 46 -16.72 12.11 -18.57
C SER A 46 -17.38 11.71 -19.88
N ILE A 47 -18.59 11.13 -19.87
CA ILE A 47 -19.32 10.73 -21.08
C ILE A 47 -19.40 11.85 -22.14
N PRO A 48 -19.66 13.13 -21.80
CA PRO A 48 -19.76 14.21 -22.78
C PRO A 48 -18.41 14.64 -23.38
N GLN A 49 -17.28 14.25 -22.78
CA GLN A 49 -15.94 14.74 -23.13
C GLN A 49 -15.31 13.94 -24.29
N GLY A 50 -15.90 12.79 -24.63
CA GLY A 50 -15.47 11.93 -25.73
C GLY A 50 -14.69 10.70 -25.26
N LEU A 51 -14.65 9.69 -26.14
CA LEU A 51 -14.24 8.32 -25.80
C LEU A 51 -12.80 8.21 -25.27
N LEU A 52 -11.89 9.07 -25.76
CA LEU A 52 -10.48 9.03 -25.40
C LEU A 52 -10.24 9.63 -24.01
N GLU A 53 -10.91 10.73 -23.68
CA GLU A 53 -10.84 11.37 -22.37
C GLU A 53 -11.53 10.50 -21.30
N GLU A 54 -12.68 9.90 -21.64
CA GLU A 54 -13.34 8.90 -20.80
C GLU A 54 -12.43 7.70 -20.51
N ALA A 55 -11.74 7.14 -21.52
CA ALA A 55 -10.84 6.01 -21.33
C ALA A 55 -9.65 6.34 -20.42
N THR A 56 -9.04 7.51 -20.58
CA THR A 56 -7.94 7.98 -19.72
C THR A 56 -8.41 8.16 -18.28
N ILE A 57 -9.55 8.83 -18.10
CA ILE A 57 -10.16 9.05 -16.78
C ILE A 57 -10.47 7.71 -16.10
N ILE A 58 -11.11 6.76 -16.80
CA ILE A 58 -11.43 5.45 -16.24
C ILE A 58 -10.14 4.69 -15.87
N LEU A 59 -9.10 4.75 -16.70
CA LEU A 59 -7.82 4.08 -16.45
C LEU A 59 -7.16 4.61 -15.17
N GLU A 60 -6.98 5.93 -15.04
CA GLU A 60 -6.34 6.56 -13.87
C GLU A 60 -7.04 6.22 -12.55
N ASN A 61 -8.37 6.24 -12.60
CA ASN A 61 -9.25 5.95 -11.48
C ASN A 61 -9.26 4.44 -11.14
N SER A 62 -9.22 3.56 -12.14
CA SER A 62 -9.12 2.11 -11.93
C SER A 62 -7.78 1.72 -11.28
N LEU A 63 -6.69 2.36 -11.68
CA LEU A 63 -5.37 2.16 -11.06
C LEU A 63 -5.35 2.63 -9.59
N LEU A 64 -6.14 3.65 -9.24
CA LEU A 64 -6.30 4.08 -7.84
C LEU A 64 -6.92 2.99 -6.96
N ILE A 65 -7.90 2.24 -7.49
CA ILE A 65 -8.53 1.11 -6.78
C ILE A 65 -7.50 0.02 -6.48
N ILE A 66 -6.65 -0.32 -7.45
CA ILE A 66 -5.62 -1.35 -7.31
C ILE A 66 -4.66 -1.00 -6.16
N VAL A 67 -4.16 0.25 -6.15
CA VAL A 67 -3.29 0.75 -5.07
C VAL A 67 -3.99 0.69 -3.71
N PHE A 68 -5.27 1.01 -3.65
CA PHE A 68 -6.04 0.90 -2.41
C PHE A 68 -6.10 -0.53 -1.88
N PHE A 69 -6.28 -1.52 -2.77
CA PHE A 69 -6.24 -2.93 -2.37
C PHE A 69 -4.86 -3.36 -1.87
N GLU A 70 -3.78 -2.89 -2.47
CA GLU A 70 -2.42 -3.21 -2.02
C GLU A 70 -2.09 -2.61 -0.65
N ILE A 71 -2.51 -1.36 -0.41
CA ILE A 71 -2.38 -0.72 0.91
C ILE A 71 -3.21 -1.50 1.94
N TYR A 72 -4.44 -1.86 1.59
CA TYR A 72 -5.32 -2.64 2.46
C TYR A 72 -4.73 -4.00 2.82
N GLN A 73 -4.23 -4.75 1.84
CA GLN A 73 -3.58 -6.05 2.07
C GLN A 73 -2.30 -5.90 2.91
N SER A 74 -1.47 -4.91 2.61
CA SER A 74 -0.23 -4.62 3.35
C SER A 74 -0.51 -4.35 4.84
N ILE A 75 -1.57 -3.59 5.13
CA ILE A 75 -1.97 -3.26 6.50
C ILE A 75 -2.53 -4.48 7.23
N ILE A 76 -3.37 -5.29 6.57
CA ILE A 76 -3.87 -6.54 7.14
C ILE A 76 -2.73 -7.49 7.48
N ASP A 77 -1.77 -7.66 6.57
CA ASP A 77 -0.64 -8.57 6.78
C ASP A 77 0.31 -8.06 7.88
N PHE A 78 0.46 -6.74 8.01
CA PHE A 78 1.16 -6.10 9.12
C PHE A 78 0.53 -6.47 10.47
N PHE A 79 -0.78 -6.29 10.63
CA PHE A 79 -1.47 -6.58 11.90
C PHE A 79 -1.59 -8.08 12.21
N ARG A 80 -1.50 -8.95 11.19
CA ARG A 80 -1.48 -10.42 11.37
C ARG A 80 -0.12 -10.97 11.79
N GLY A 81 0.90 -10.13 11.94
CA GLY A 81 2.22 -10.57 12.40
C GLY A 81 2.94 -11.53 11.43
N LYS A 82 2.54 -11.57 10.14
CA LYS A 82 3.17 -12.38 9.09
C LYS A 82 4.52 -11.80 8.63
N GLY A 83 5.25 -11.21 9.57
CA GLY A 83 6.43 -10.35 9.46
C GLY A 83 7.33 -10.57 8.24
N ARG A 84 6.97 -9.90 7.15
CA ARG A 84 7.90 -9.28 6.20
C ARG A 84 7.57 -7.78 6.09
N SER A 85 7.33 -7.13 7.23
CA SER A 85 6.69 -5.81 7.31
C SER A 85 7.32 -4.78 6.37
N VAL A 86 8.64 -4.76 6.30
CA VAL A 86 9.38 -3.82 5.45
C VAL A 86 9.27 -4.18 3.96
N ILE A 87 9.30 -5.47 3.61
CA ILE A 87 9.19 -5.91 2.21
C ILE A 87 7.79 -5.61 1.66
N TYR A 88 6.73 -5.76 2.46
CA TYR A 88 5.38 -5.37 2.06
C TYR A 88 5.24 -3.86 1.84
N VAL A 89 5.81 -3.04 2.73
CA VAL A 89 5.83 -1.58 2.53
C VAL A 89 6.63 -1.20 1.29
N MET A 90 7.74 -1.89 1.01
CA MET A 90 8.51 -1.72 -0.22
C MET A 90 7.70 -2.10 -1.46
N ASP A 91 6.98 -3.21 -1.42
CA ASP A 91 6.14 -3.68 -2.53
C ASP A 91 4.97 -2.72 -2.80
N ALA A 92 4.30 -2.23 -1.75
CA ALA A 92 3.26 -1.20 -1.86
C ALA A 92 3.81 0.12 -2.42
N THR A 93 5.00 0.54 -1.99
CA THR A 93 5.66 1.74 -2.52
C THR A 93 6.00 1.58 -4.01
N ILE A 94 6.51 0.41 -4.42
CA ILE A 94 6.82 0.13 -5.83
C ILE A 94 5.56 0.22 -6.68
N SER A 95 4.45 -0.36 -6.21
CA SER A 95 3.22 -0.34 -6.99
C SER A 95 2.58 1.05 -7.06
N PHE A 96 2.66 1.83 -5.98
CA PHE A 96 2.30 3.25 -6.02
C PHE A 96 3.11 4.02 -7.07
N LEU A 97 4.44 3.84 -7.08
CA LEU A 97 5.30 4.47 -8.08
C LEU A 97 5.00 3.98 -9.49
N LEU A 98 4.67 2.69 -9.67
CA LEU A 98 4.27 2.14 -10.95
C LEU A 98 2.98 2.79 -11.45
N ARG A 99 1.99 2.98 -10.58
CA ARG A 99 0.76 3.72 -10.91
C ARG A 99 1.09 5.12 -11.41
N GLU A 100 1.92 5.85 -10.69
CA GLU A 100 2.29 7.22 -11.06
C GLU A 100 3.02 7.28 -12.41
N ILE A 101 3.88 6.29 -12.70
CA ILE A 101 4.49 6.14 -14.03
C ILE A 101 3.42 5.88 -15.09
N ILE A 102 2.50 4.94 -14.87
CA ILE A 102 1.47 4.60 -15.85
C ILE A 102 0.61 5.84 -16.13
N ILE A 103 0.07 6.47 -15.10
CA ILE A 103 -0.75 7.68 -15.25
C ILE A 103 0.01 8.75 -16.01
N GLY A 104 1.23 9.05 -15.58
CA GLY A 104 2.02 10.09 -16.22
C GLY A 104 2.39 9.81 -17.69
N VAL A 105 2.47 8.54 -18.10
CA VAL A 105 2.65 8.15 -19.52
C VAL A 105 1.37 8.40 -20.31
N PHE A 106 0.19 8.18 -19.71
CA PHE A 106 -1.10 8.37 -20.39
C PHE A 106 -1.58 9.83 -20.41
N THR A 107 -1.10 10.66 -19.48
CA THR A 107 -1.46 12.09 -19.39
C THR A 107 -0.46 13.02 -20.07
N ASP A 108 0.63 12.48 -20.65
CA ASP A 108 1.76 13.25 -21.19
C ASP A 108 2.37 14.26 -20.18
N THR A 109 2.18 14.05 -18.88
CA THR A 109 2.69 14.96 -17.83
C THR A 109 4.09 14.57 -17.33
N ILE A 110 4.68 13.50 -17.86
CA ILE A 110 6.00 13.05 -17.43
C ILE A 110 7.10 13.89 -18.07
N THR A 111 7.84 14.58 -17.21
CA THR A 111 9.10 15.22 -17.56
C THR A 111 10.29 14.27 -17.40
N LEU A 112 11.37 14.48 -18.13
CA LEU A 112 12.62 13.72 -17.97
C LEU A 112 13.12 13.74 -16.51
N SER A 113 13.00 14.89 -15.83
CA SER A 113 13.38 15.06 -14.42
C SER A 113 12.56 14.14 -13.50
N TYR A 114 11.26 14.02 -13.77
CA TYR A 114 10.37 13.14 -13.02
C TYR A 114 10.72 11.66 -13.22
N MET A 115 11.03 11.24 -14.46
CA MET A 115 11.48 9.86 -14.75
C MET A 115 12.77 9.52 -14.01
N ILE A 116 13.74 10.43 -13.99
CA ILE A 116 15.01 10.23 -13.29
C ILE A 116 14.76 10.10 -11.78
N ALA A 117 13.94 10.99 -11.21
CA ALA A 117 13.62 10.96 -9.78
C ALA A 117 12.98 9.63 -9.37
N ILE A 118 11.96 9.16 -10.11
CA ILE A 118 11.31 7.88 -9.81
C ILE A 118 12.28 6.71 -10.03
N GLY A 119 13.09 6.74 -11.09
CA GLY A 119 14.09 5.71 -11.36
C GLY A 119 15.08 5.53 -10.21
N ILE A 120 15.56 6.63 -9.63
CA ILE A 120 16.44 6.60 -8.44
C ILE A 120 15.72 5.96 -7.25
N VAL A 121 14.48 6.37 -6.97
CA VAL A 121 13.70 5.84 -5.85
C VAL A 121 13.45 4.34 -6.01
N ILE A 122 13.00 3.90 -7.18
CA ILE A 122 12.80 2.47 -7.49
C ILE A 122 14.10 1.70 -7.34
N GLY A 123 15.23 2.26 -7.81
CA GLY A 123 16.55 1.66 -7.66
C GLY A 123 16.94 1.44 -6.20
N ILE A 124 16.77 2.45 -5.34
CA ILE A 124 17.05 2.37 -3.90
C ILE A 124 16.17 1.32 -3.23
N ILE A 125 14.86 1.32 -3.50
CA ILE A 125 13.91 0.38 -2.89
C ILE A 125 14.23 -1.05 -3.33
N SER A 126 14.47 -1.26 -4.63
CA SER A 126 14.81 -2.58 -5.18
C SER A 126 16.10 -3.13 -4.59
N PHE A 127 17.12 -2.28 -4.46
CA PHE A 127 18.39 -2.65 -3.82
C PHE A 127 18.19 -2.99 -2.33
N SER A 128 17.43 -2.17 -1.61
CA SER A 128 17.12 -2.39 -0.19
C SER A 128 16.38 -3.71 0.03
N ARG A 129 15.40 -4.02 -0.83
CA ARG A 129 14.65 -5.28 -0.80
C ARG A 129 15.56 -6.49 -1.08
N TYR A 130 16.45 -6.37 -2.07
CA TYR A 130 17.43 -7.41 -2.39
C TYR A 130 18.37 -7.69 -1.21
N ALA A 131 18.90 -6.64 -0.58
CA ALA A 131 19.77 -6.75 0.59
C ALA A 131 19.07 -7.43 1.78
N LEU A 132 17.84 -6.99 2.11
CA LEU A 132 17.04 -7.59 3.19
C LEU A 132 16.73 -9.08 2.95
N THR A 133 16.38 -9.43 1.71
CA THR A 133 16.06 -10.81 1.34
C THR A 133 17.28 -11.73 1.47
N ARG A 134 18.48 -11.25 1.15
CA ARG A 134 19.73 -12.01 1.37
C ARG A 134 20.02 -12.21 2.86
N THR A 135 19.86 -11.18 3.67
CA THR A 135 20.10 -11.24 5.11
C THR A 135 19.18 -12.24 5.81
N GLU A 136 17.89 -12.28 5.44
CA GLU A 136 16.94 -13.30 5.96
C GLU A 136 17.38 -14.75 5.63
N LYS A 137 17.90 -14.97 4.42
CA LYS A 137 18.37 -16.31 3.99
C LYS A 137 19.64 -16.77 4.70
N ILE A 138 20.51 -15.83 5.09
CA ILE A 138 21.76 -16.14 5.82
C ILE A 138 21.45 -16.55 7.26
N ILE A 139 20.50 -15.86 7.92
CA ILE A 139 20.12 -16.12 9.32
C ILE A 139 19.36 -17.46 9.47
N LYS A 140 18.56 -17.85 8.48
CA LYS A 140 17.77 -19.10 8.51
C LYS A 140 18.55 -20.38 8.16
N LYS A 141 19.84 -20.31 7.77
CA LYS A 141 20.63 -21.53 7.54
C LYS A 141 20.92 -22.19 8.90
N PRO A 142 20.42 -23.41 9.18
CA PRO A 142 20.86 -24.13 10.37
C PRO A 142 22.36 -24.36 10.26
N LYS A 143 23.12 -23.97 11.31
CA LYS A 143 24.50 -24.42 11.49
C LYS A 143 24.47 -25.94 11.41
N ARG A 144 24.87 -26.52 10.28
CA ARG A 144 25.13 -27.96 10.17
C ARG A 144 26.14 -28.27 11.26
N LYS A 145 25.72 -29.00 12.30
CA LYS A 145 26.64 -29.63 13.24
C LYS A 145 27.51 -30.57 12.40
N ILE A 146 28.78 -30.21 12.26
CA ILE A 146 29.81 -31.11 11.75
C ILE A 146 29.95 -32.16 12.87
N LYS A 147 29.60 -33.40 12.56
CA LYS A 147 29.88 -34.57 13.41
C LYS A 147 31.33 -34.97 13.20
#